data_AF-A0A941BE16-F1
#
_entry.id   AF-A0A941BE16-F1
#
_cell.length_a   1.000
_cell.length_b   1.000
_cell.length_c   1.000
_cell.angle_alpha   90.00
_cell.angle_beta   90.00
_cell.angle_gamma   90.00
#
_symmetry.space_group_name_H-M   'P 1'
#
loop_
_entity.id
_entity.type
_entity.pdbx_description
1 polymer ?
#
loop_
_entity_poly.entity_id
_entity_poly.type
_entity_poly.pdbx_seq_one_letter_code
_entity_poly.pdbx_strand_id
1 'polypeptide(L)'
;MATKRVFKRASEPVDAAAFIDAAPYSSGQAAAEPAKAGKGAGVEAQLHVLMPKADIVALKRAALDRGKTVSDLVRESVQVYINTK
;
A
#
# COMPACT_ATOMS: atom_id res chain seq x y z
N MET A 1 -0.72 33.87 -34.74
CA MET A 1 -0.71 34.17 -33.29
C MET A 1 -0.32 32.90 -32.54
N ALA A 2 0.81 32.90 -31.83
CA ALA A 2 1.32 31.74 -31.10
C ALA A 2 1.21 31.95 -29.59
N THR A 3 0.47 31.11 -28.87
CA THR A 3 0.31 31.16 -27.41
C THR A 3 1.51 30.49 -26.73
N LYS A 4 2.49 31.31 -26.30
CA LYS A 4 3.59 30.89 -25.42
C LYS A 4 3.01 30.47 -24.05
N ARG A 5 3.12 29.19 -23.69
CA ARG A 5 2.84 28.72 -22.33
C ARG A 5 4.02 29.10 -21.42
N VAL A 6 3.83 30.12 -20.59
CA VAL A 6 4.77 30.53 -19.55
C VAL A 6 4.61 29.59 -18.35
N PHE A 7 5.63 28.79 -18.03
CA PHE A 7 5.66 28.01 -16.80
C PHE A 7 5.88 28.97 -15.62
N LYS A 8 4.80 29.25 -14.87
CA LYS A 8 4.88 29.99 -13.61
C LYS A 8 5.50 29.07 -12.55
N ARG A 9 6.76 29.33 -12.21
CA ARG A 9 7.48 28.68 -11.11
C ARG A 9 6.75 29.05 -9.81
N ALA A 10 6.02 28.10 -9.23
CA ALA A 10 5.36 28.28 -7.93
C ALA A 10 6.43 28.26 -6.84
N SER A 11 7.00 29.43 -6.56
CA SER A 11 7.78 29.68 -5.35
C SER A 11 6.83 30.21 -4.27
N GLU A 12 6.20 29.31 -3.53
CA GLU A 12 5.55 29.61 -2.26
C GLU A 12 6.14 28.65 -1.22
N PRO A 13 6.54 29.12 -0.03
CA PRO A 13 7.01 28.24 1.03
C PRO A 13 5.84 27.36 1.45
N VAL A 14 6.02 26.05 1.32
CA VAL A 14 5.06 25.05 1.79
C VAL A 14 4.86 25.29 3.30
N ASP A 15 3.65 25.68 3.69
CA ASP A 15 3.29 25.94 5.08
C ASP A 15 3.41 24.64 5.87
N ALA A 16 4.47 24.52 6.66
CA ALA A 16 4.81 23.31 7.40
C ALA A 16 3.78 22.97 8.48
N ALA A 17 2.89 23.90 8.86
CA ALA A 17 1.83 23.62 9.84
C ALA A 17 0.72 22.73 9.25
N ALA A 18 0.53 22.72 7.93
CA ALA A 18 -0.43 21.83 7.27
C ALA A 18 0.03 20.36 7.24
N PHE A 19 1.30 20.08 7.50
CA PHE A 19 1.84 18.71 7.56
C PHE A 19 1.80 18.08 8.96
N ILE A 20 1.55 18.87 10.00
CA ILE A 20 1.55 18.41 11.40
C ILE A 20 0.15 17.96 11.86
N ASP A 21 -0.90 18.11 11.05
CA ASP A 21 -2.20 17.47 11.33
C ASP A 21 -2.31 16.03 10.77
N ALA A 22 -1.27 15.56 10.06
CA ALA A 22 -1.16 14.20 9.55
C ALA A 22 -0.21 13.32 10.39
N ALA A 23 -0.06 13.62 11.68
CA ALA A 23 0.65 12.74 12.61
C ALA A 23 -0.28 11.59 13.06
N PRO A 24 0.06 10.31 12.84
CA PRO A 24 -0.82 9.16 13.12
C PRO A 24 -0.79 8.76 14.60
N TYR A 25 -0.73 9.73 15.51
CA TYR A 25 -0.71 9.50 16.95
C TYR A 25 -1.74 10.38 17.64
N SER A 26 -3.01 10.21 17.29
CA SER A 26 -4.12 10.59 18.16
C SER A 26 -4.91 9.34 18.51
N SER A 27 -4.74 8.93 19.77
CA SER A 27 -5.59 8.01 20.50
C SER A 27 -7.05 8.49 20.43
N GLY A 28 -7.86 7.86 19.59
CA GLY A 28 -9.26 8.24 19.44
C GLY A 28 -9.95 7.50 18.32
N GLN A 29 -10.23 6.21 18.55
CA GLN A 29 -11.46 5.52 18.10
C GLN A 29 -12.13 6.07 16.82
N ALA A 30 -11.54 5.81 15.65
CA ALA A 30 -12.23 5.95 14.37
C ALA A 30 -12.88 4.61 14.02
N ALA A 31 -14.13 4.41 14.45
CA ALA A 31 -15.00 3.43 13.83
C ALA A 31 -15.35 3.96 12.43
N ALA A 32 -14.66 3.46 11.41
CA ALA A 32 -15.02 3.75 10.03
C ALA A 32 -16.36 3.05 9.71
N GLU A 33 -17.41 3.85 9.46
CA GLU A 33 -18.68 3.40 8.90
C GLU A 33 -18.45 2.51 7.65
N PRO A 34 -19.25 1.44 7.45
CA PRO A 34 -19.09 0.58 6.29
C PRO A 34 -19.59 1.30 5.04
N ALA A 35 -18.66 1.64 4.14
CA ALA A 35 -18.99 2.09 2.80
C ALA A 35 -19.87 1.03 2.10
N LYS A 36 -21.01 1.49 1.58
CA LYS A 36 -22.04 0.68 0.90
C LYS A 36 -21.42 -0.33 -0.06
N ALA A 37 -21.66 -1.61 0.21
CA ALA A 37 -21.31 -2.74 -0.64
C ALA A 37 -22.01 -2.61 -2.00
N GLY A 38 -21.27 -2.07 -2.97
CA GLY A 38 -21.59 -2.16 -4.39
C GLY A 38 -21.46 -3.61 -4.85
N LYS A 39 -22.56 -4.15 -5.35
CA LYS A 39 -22.72 -5.51 -5.88
C LYS A 39 -21.85 -5.73 -7.12
N GLY A 40 -20.89 -6.65 -7.08
CA GLY A 40 -20.33 -7.28 -8.27
C GLY A 40 -18.82 -7.54 -8.27
N ALA A 41 -18.45 -8.81 -8.53
CA ALA A 41 -17.12 -9.33 -8.88
C ALA A 41 -16.08 -9.48 -7.76
N GLY A 42 -15.90 -10.73 -7.30
CA GLY A 42 -14.65 -11.29 -6.76
C GLY A 42 -13.77 -10.38 -5.92
N VAL A 43 -14.22 -10.00 -4.73
CA VAL A 43 -13.37 -9.30 -3.77
C VAL A 43 -12.37 -10.32 -3.21
N GLU A 44 -11.15 -10.34 -3.74
CA GLU A 44 -10.05 -11.06 -3.08
C GLU A 44 -9.89 -10.52 -1.66
N ALA A 45 -9.93 -11.40 -0.66
CA ALA A 45 -9.74 -11.02 0.72
C ALA A 45 -8.33 -10.45 0.90
N GLN A 46 -8.24 -9.19 1.34
CA GLN A 46 -6.95 -8.55 1.62
C GLN A 46 -6.49 -8.92 3.03
N LEU A 47 -5.28 -9.48 3.13
CA LEU A 47 -4.64 -9.84 4.40
C LEU A 47 -3.43 -8.93 4.65
N HIS A 48 -3.44 -8.20 5.75
CA HIS A 48 -2.28 -7.44 6.22
C HIS A 48 -1.50 -8.28 7.22
N VAL A 49 -0.22 -8.55 6.92
CA VAL A 49 0.68 -9.33 7.78
C VAL A 49 1.80 -8.42 8.30
N LEU A 50 1.94 -8.38 9.63
CA LEU A 50 3.08 -7.74 10.27
C LEU A 50 4.23 -8.73 10.38
N MET A 51 5.42 -8.31 9.95
CA MET A 51 6.63 -9.12 10.04
C MET A 51 7.88 -8.23 10.19
N PRO A 52 8.99 -8.77 10.72
CA PRO A 52 10.25 -8.05 10.81
C PRO A 52 10.73 -7.50 9.46
N LYS A 53 11.39 -6.34 9.48
CA LYS A 53 11.88 -5.68 8.26
C LYS A 53 12.85 -6.57 7.45
N ALA A 54 13.68 -7.37 8.13
CA ALA A 54 14.60 -8.29 7.48
C ALA A 54 13.86 -9.33 6.62
N ASP A 55 12.75 -9.86 7.13
CA ASP A 55 11.95 -10.88 6.43
C ASP A 55 11.22 -10.28 5.23
N ILE A 56 10.73 -9.05 5.35
CA ILE A 56 10.14 -8.32 4.21
C ILE A 56 11.16 -8.15 3.07
N VAL A 57 12.40 -7.80 3.42
CA VAL A 57 13.48 -7.65 2.44
C VAL A 57 13.83 -8.99 1.79
N ALA A 58 13.94 -10.05 2.59
CA ALA A 58 14.20 -11.39 2.10
C ALA A 58 13.08 -11.88 1.16
N LEU A 59 11.81 -11.64 1.51
CA LEU A 59 10.66 -12.00 0.69
C LEU A 59 10.64 -11.25 -0.65
N LYS A 60 10.91 -9.94 -0.63
CA LYS A 60 10.99 -9.13 -1.85
C LYS A 60 12.12 -9.62 -2.76
N ARG A 61 13.29 -9.92 -2.20
CA ARG A 61 14.42 -10.46 -2.97
C ARG A 61 14.07 -11.82 -3.58
N ALA A 62 13.48 -12.71 -2.78
CA ALA A 62 13.05 -14.03 -3.21
C ALA A 62 11.98 -14.00 -4.33
N ALA A 63 11.14 -12.96 -4.35
CA ALA A 63 10.17 -12.74 -5.43
C ALA A 63 10.87 -12.23 -6.70
N LEU A 64 11.81 -11.28 -6.58
CA LEU A 64 12.62 -10.78 -7.68
C LEU A 64 13.46 -11.88 -8.34
N ASP A 65 14.15 -12.69 -7.54
CA ASP A 65 15.01 -13.78 -8.03
C ASP A 65 14.21 -14.83 -8.84
N ARG A 66 12.90 -14.96 -8.56
CA ARG A 66 11.99 -15.88 -9.27
C ARG A 66 11.17 -15.21 -10.37
N GLY A 67 11.31 -13.90 -10.57
CA GLY A 67 10.51 -13.13 -11.52
C GLY A 67 9.01 -13.14 -11.22
N LYS A 68 8.62 -13.26 -9.94
CA LYS A 68 7.22 -13.31 -9.49
C LYS A 68 6.86 -12.11 -8.64
N THR A 69 5.56 -11.85 -8.47
CA THR A 69 5.11 -10.91 -7.45
C THR A 69 5.25 -11.53 -6.05
N VAL A 70 5.36 -10.68 -5.04
CA VAL A 70 5.36 -11.14 -3.64
C VAL A 70 4.07 -11.91 -3.32
N SER A 71 2.93 -11.45 -3.84
CA SER A 71 1.63 -12.09 -3.63
C SER A 71 1.58 -13.50 -4.22
N ASP A 72 2.12 -13.71 -5.43
CA ASP A 72 2.18 -15.03 -6.05
C ASP A 72 3.08 -15.98 -5.26
N LEU A 73 4.25 -15.49 -4.85
CA LEU A 73 5.19 -16.27 -4.04
C LEU A 73 4.57 -16.70 -2.71
N VAL A 74 3.86 -15.80 -2.03
CA VAL A 74 3.16 -16.09 -0.78
C VAL A 74 2.02 -17.08 -1.03
N ARG A 75 1.22 -16.89 -2.08
CA ARG A 75 0.12 -17.81 -2.43
C ARG A 75 0.62 -19.23 -2.66
N GLU A 76 1.68 -19.40 -3.45
CA GLU A 76 2.32 -20.70 -3.70
C GLU A 76 2.85 -21.31 -2.40
N SER A 77 3.55 -20.52 -1.59
CA SER A 77 4.12 -20.99 -0.32
C SER A 77 3.04 -21.46 0.66
N VAL A 78 1.93 -20.74 0.75
CA VAL A 78 0.78 -21.11 1.58
C VAL A 78 0.11 -22.37 1.03
N GLN A 79 -0.06 -22.49 -0.28
CA GLN A 79 -0.64 -23.69 -0.89
C GLN A 79 0.21 -24.93 -0.64
N VAL A 80 1.54 -24.83 -0.76
CA VAL A 80 2.46 -25.91 -0.41
C VAL A 80 2.35 -26.26 1.08
N TYR A 81 2.30 -25.27 1.97
CA TYR A 81 2.14 -25.51 3.40
C TYR A 81 0.84 -26.24 3.73
N ILE A 82 -0.29 -25.81 3.14
CA ILE A 82 -1.59 -26.47 3.33
C ILE A 82 -1.56 -27.91 2.80
N ASN A 83 -0.98 -28.14 1.62
CA ASN A 83 -0.98 -29.47 1.00
C ASN A 83 -0.01 -30.46 1.65
N THR A 84 0.95 -29.97 2.44
CA THR A 84 1.94 -30.81 3.17
C THR A 84 1.55 -31.06 4.62
N LYS A 85 0.42 -30.51 5.08
CA LYS A 85 -0.13 -30.67 6.43
C LYS A 85 -1.41 -31.49 6.37
#